data_AF-D0Z233-F1
#
_entry.id   AF-D0Z233-F1
#
_cell.length_a   1.000
_cell.length_b   1.000
_cell.length_c   1.000
_cell.angle_alpha   90.00
_cell.angle_beta   90.00
_cell.angle_gamma   90.00
#
_symmetry.space_group_name_H-M   'P 1'
#
loop_
_entity.id
_entity.type
_entity.pdbx_description
1 polymer ?
#
loop_
_entity_poly.entity_id
_entity_poly.type
_entity_poly.pdbx_seq_one_letter_code
_entity_poly.pdbx_strand_id
1 'polypeptide(L)'
;MYVASSISSIWNFHRENISCEGVMKRYALLYDHVIFNRRGVGIGPGEMASSLGECVSMLINSGETLSDRKSLGKNKAFCNIFVDCWDLVSDVNQFESDVHTVVDESVNNRIGDFCHQEIRRINGLDDDSYAYNIDDVKELYGDLSTDLGINQLLLREGVELVPSYAPIVGRALSNEYSHQGIECHNLFNSDILVPDFDALSWDEIIDLRSDKYIHAFRKVVFDLARSNPDVNEALVNKVQSDLWKLVSESKPNILKTFLTGFLGNLPSPTILNPIGIGSLIKDTYKENKLNNNYGHVFFIQGIRGSES
;
A
#
# COMPACT_ATOMS: atom_id res chain seq x y z
N MET A 1 11.85 -5.40 1.16
CA MET A 1 11.21 -4.22 1.76
C MET A 1 9.83 -4.61 2.27
N TYR A 2 9.60 -4.44 3.57
CA TYR A 2 8.36 -4.82 4.23
C TYR A 2 7.49 -3.58 4.53
N VAL A 3 6.19 -3.82 4.71
CA VAL A 3 5.26 -2.90 5.37
C VAL A 3 4.55 -3.63 6.50
N ALA A 4 4.23 -2.93 7.58
CA ALA A 4 3.51 -3.50 8.71
C ALA A 4 2.02 -3.18 8.61
N SER A 5 1.19 -4.11 9.07
CA SER A 5 -0.24 -3.92 9.25
C SER A 5 -0.73 -4.74 10.45
N SER A 6 -1.90 -4.38 10.96
CA SER A 6 -2.60 -5.09 12.02
C SER A 6 -4.11 -4.89 11.86
N ILE A 7 -4.88 -5.47 12.77
CA ILE A 7 -6.32 -5.17 12.88
C ILE A 7 -6.53 -3.68 13.18
N SER A 8 -5.76 -3.12 14.10
CA SER A 8 -5.83 -1.71 14.47
C SER A 8 -5.54 -0.79 13.28
N SER A 9 -4.52 -1.09 12.47
CA SER A 9 -4.23 -0.27 11.28
C SER A 9 -5.36 -0.36 10.25
N ILE A 10 -5.92 -1.55 10.02
CA ILE A 10 -7.08 -1.75 9.13
C ILE A 10 -8.27 -0.90 9.61
N TRP A 11 -8.59 -0.93 10.90
CA TRP A 11 -9.67 -0.11 11.46
C TRP A 11 -9.39 1.38 11.37
N ASN A 12 -8.14 1.82 11.54
CA ASN A 12 -7.76 3.22 11.36
C ASN A 12 -8.00 3.69 9.92
N PHE A 13 -7.71 2.87 8.90
CA PHE A 13 -8.09 3.18 7.51
C PHE A 13 -9.61 3.19 7.32
N HIS A 14 -10.31 2.23 7.90
CA HIS A 14 -11.77 2.16 7.81
C HIS A 14 -12.46 3.41 8.38
N ARG A 15 -12.00 3.90 9.54
CA ARG A 15 -12.51 5.15 10.17
C ARG A 15 -12.36 6.38 9.27
N GLU A 16 -11.38 6.35 8.38
CA GLU A 16 -11.12 7.40 7.39
C GLU A 16 -11.87 7.21 6.07
N ASN A 17 -12.79 6.24 6.00
CA ASN A 17 -13.51 5.84 4.78
C ASN A 17 -12.57 5.39 3.65
N ILE A 18 -11.41 4.84 3.99
CA ILE A 18 -10.45 4.28 3.03
C ILE A 18 -10.69 2.77 2.92
N SER A 19 -10.73 2.26 1.69
CA SER A 19 -10.92 0.85 1.39
C SER A 19 -9.81 -0.01 2.03
N CYS A 20 -10.16 -0.86 2.99
CA CYS A 20 -9.21 -1.79 3.62
C CYS A 20 -8.62 -2.77 2.61
N GLU A 21 -9.45 -3.26 1.69
CA GLU A 21 -9.01 -4.10 0.58
C GLU A 21 -8.05 -3.33 -0.33
N GLY A 22 -8.42 -2.10 -0.68
CA GLY A 22 -7.59 -1.18 -1.46
C GLY A 22 -6.21 -0.94 -0.89
N VAL A 23 -6.12 -0.72 0.43
CA VAL A 23 -4.84 -0.56 1.13
C VAL A 23 -4.03 -1.85 1.06
N MET A 24 -4.65 -3.02 1.28
CA MET A 24 -3.93 -4.29 1.18
C MET A 24 -3.47 -4.59 -0.24
N LYS A 25 -4.23 -4.23 -1.28
CA LYS A 25 -3.81 -4.35 -2.69
C LYS A 25 -2.62 -3.44 -3.00
N ARG A 26 -2.66 -2.19 -2.54
CA ARG A 26 -1.52 -1.24 -2.61
C ARG A 26 -0.28 -1.81 -1.92
N TYR A 27 -0.44 -2.34 -0.71
CA TYR A 27 0.65 -2.97 0.03
C TYR A 27 1.23 -4.17 -0.72
N ALA A 28 0.36 -5.04 -1.23
CA ALA A 28 0.76 -6.18 -2.04
C ALA A 28 1.53 -5.76 -3.30
N LEU A 29 1.17 -4.67 -3.98
CA LEU A 29 1.92 -4.25 -5.17
C LEU A 29 3.22 -3.52 -4.84
N LEU A 30 3.25 -2.71 -3.78
CA LEU A 30 4.41 -1.87 -3.47
C LEU A 30 5.49 -2.58 -2.65
N TYR A 31 5.13 -3.54 -1.81
CA TYR A 31 6.05 -4.19 -0.88
C TYR A 31 6.26 -5.67 -1.22
N ASP A 32 7.41 -6.20 -0.83
CA ASP A 32 7.71 -7.62 -1.06
C ASP A 32 6.76 -8.49 -0.23
N HIS A 33 6.56 -8.12 1.04
CA HIS A 33 5.61 -8.74 1.94
C HIS A 33 4.96 -7.72 2.87
N VAL A 34 3.79 -8.10 3.38
CA VAL A 34 3.07 -7.39 4.45
C VAL A 34 3.27 -8.18 5.75
N ILE A 35 3.95 -7.57 6.71
CA ILE A 35 4.06 -8.12 8.06
C ILE A 35 2.74 -7.83 8.76
N PHE A 36 2.02 -8.87 9.14
CA PHE A 36 0.72 -8.73 9.75
C PHE A 36 0.78 -9.15 11.22
N ASN A 37 0.52 -8.21 12.12
CA ASN A 37 0.33 -8.51 13.53
C ASN A 37 -1.09 -9.00 13.75
N ARG A 38 -1.22 -10.27 14.13
CA ARG A 38 -2.49 -10.97 14.33
C ARG A 38 -3.02 -10.90 15.77
N ARG A 39 -2.50 -10.01 16.61
CA ARG A 39 -2.95 -9.88 18.00
C ARG A 39 -4.48 -9.76 18.05
N GLY A 40 -5.11 -10.56 18.90
CA GLY A 40 -6.57 -10.61 19.03
C GLY A 40 -7.28 -11.54 18.04
N VAL A 41 -6.56 -12.18 17.12
CA VAL A 41 -7.12 -13.21 16.23
C VAL A 41 -6.43 -14.55 16.46
N GLY A 42 -7.22 -15.50 16.97
CA GLY A 42 -6.81 -16.90 17.02
C GLY A 42 -6.64 -17.46 15.61
N ILE A 43 -5.50 -18.11 15.37
CA ILE A 43 -5.22 -18.84 14.13
C ILE A 43 -4.82 -20.26 14.51
N GLY A 44 -5.54 -21.24 13.96
CA GLY A 44 -5.26 -22.66 14.21
C GLY A 44 -6.52 -23.52 14.33
N PRO A 45 -6.36 -24.78 14.75
CA PRO A 45 -7.48 -25.71 14.92
C PRO A 45 -8.50 -25.20 15.94
N GLY A 46 -9.78 -25.11 15.52
CA GLY A 46 -10.86 -24.63 16.39
C GLY A 46 -10.99 -23.10 16.46
N GLU A 47 -10.08 -22.37 15.81
CA GLU A 47 -10.11 -20.91 15.76
C GLU A 47 -10.94 -20.38 14.57
N MET A 48 -11.17 -19.07 14.58
CA MET A 48 -11.92 -18.39 13.51
C MET A 48 -11.24 -18.52 12.14
N ALA A 49 -9.90 -18.48 12.08
CA ALA A 49 -9.12 -18.63 10.86
C ALA A 49 -8.14 -19.80 10.95
N SER A 50 -7.95 -20.53 9.85
CA SER A 50 -7.00 -21.66 9.79
C SER A 50 -5.55 -21.24 9.50
N SER A 51 -5.36 -20.04 8.92
CA SER A 51 -4.05 -19.50 8.54
C SER A 51 -4.07 -17.96 8.56
N LEU A 52 -2.88 -17.34 8.48
CA LEU A 52 -2.76 -15.89 8.37
C LEU A 52 -3.44 -15.34 7.12
N GLY A 53 -3.26 -15.99 5.96
CA GLY A 53 -3.93 -15.59 4.73
C GLY A 53 -5.45 -15.66 4.87
N GLU A 54 -5.99 -16.69 5.52
CA GLU A 54 -7.43 -16.75 5.80
C GLU A 54 -7.89 -15.63 6.75
N CYS A 55 -7.12 -15.33 7.80
CA CYS A 55 -7.40 -14.21 8.70
C CYS A 55 -7.45 -12.88 7.94
N VAL A 56 -6.44 -12.57 7.14
CA VAL A 56 -6.40 -11.32 6.37
C VAL A 56 -7.53 -11.28 5.35
N SER A 57 -7.79 -12.38 4.64
CA SER A 57 -8.92 -12.50 3.71
C SER A 57 -10.23 -12.10 4.38
N MET A 58 -10.47 -12.58 5.61
CA MET A 58 -11.69 -12.26 6.35
C MET A 58 -11.85 -10.78 6.71
N LEU A 59 -10.73 -10.06 6.88
CA LEU A 59 -10.73 -8.65 7.26
C LEU A 59 -10.97 -7.72 6.08
N ILE A 60 -10.59 -8.13 4.87
CA ILE A 60 -10.62 -7.25 3.69
C ILE A 60 -11.64 -7.66 2.64
N ASN A 61 -12.07 -8.92 2.60
CA ASN A 61 -13.03 -9.39 1.63
C ASN A 61 -14.45 -9.12 2.12
N SER A 62 -15.22 -8.36 1.34
CA SER A 62 -16.61 -7.99 1.65
C SER A 62 -17.64 -9.09 1.34
N GLY A 63 -17.21 -10.33 1.11
CA GLY A 63 -18.10 -11.46 0.81
C GLY A 63 -19.24 -11.63 1.81
N GLU A 64 -20.43 -11.97 1.33
CA GLU A 64 -21.63 -12.05 2.16
C GLU A 64 -21.51 -13.16 3.22
N THR A 65 -21.03 -14.34 2.80
CA THR A 65 -20.85 -15.49 3.69
C THR A 65 -19.45 -15.57 4.27
N LEU A 66 -19.31 -16.22 5.43
CA LEU A 66 -18.00 -16.50 6.02
C LEU A 66 -17.09 -17.30 5.07
N SER A 67 -17.66 -18.21 4.27
CA SER A 67 -16.90 -18.96 3.27
C SER A 67 -16.32 -18.06 2.19
N ASP A 68 -17.10 -17.07 1.74
CA ASP A 68 -16.67 -16.11 0.71
C ASP A 68 -15.58 -15.20 1.26
N ARG A 69 -15.75 -14.70 2.49
CA ARG A 69 -14.72 -13.89 3.16
C ARG A 69 -13.40 -14.62 3.36
N LYS A 70 -13.43 -15.95 3.49
CA LYS A 70 -12.23 -16.81 3.64
C LYS A 70 -11.60 -17.23 2.30
N SER A 71 -12.25 -16.93 1.17
CA SER A 71 -11.92 -17.52 -0.12
C SER A 71 -10.50 -17.25 -0.61
N LEU A 72 -9.97 -16.03 -0.39
CA LEU A 72 -8.61 -15.67 -0.82
C LEU A 72 -7.56 -16.46 -0.03
N GLY A 73 -7.84 -16.82 1.22
CA GLY A 73 -6.98 -17.66 2.06
C GLY A 73 -6.73 -19.08 1.49
N LYS A 74 -7.47 -19.50 0.47
CA LYS A 74 -7.23 -20.76 -0.27
C LYS A 74 -6.14 -20.62 -1.34
N ASN A 75 -5.87 -19.39 -1.79
CA ASN A 75 -4.86 -19.10 -2.81
C ASN A 75 -3.48 -18.97 -2.15
N LYS A 76 -2.56 -19.89 -2.47
CA LYS A 76 -1.20 -19.88 -1.91
C LYS A 76 -0.43 -18.61 -2.26
N ALA A 77 -0.61 -18.07 -3.47
CA ALA A 77 0.09 -16.85 -3.88
C ALA A 77 -0.39 -15.64 -3.10
N PHE A 78 -1.70 -15.56 -2.79
CA PHE A 78 -2.25 -14.58 -1.85
C PHE A 78 -1.66 -14.75 -0.45
N CYS A 79 -1.68 -15.97 0.10
CA CYS A 79 -1.16 -16.23 1.45
C CYS A 79 0.33 -15.87 1.58
N ASN A 80 1.13 -16.09 0.54
CA ASN A 80 2.56 -15.77 0.51
C ASN A 80 2.86 -14.26 0.53
N ILE A 81 1.85 -13.40 0.38
CA ILE A 81 2.00 -11.94 0.54
C ILE A 81 2.25 -11.60 2.01
N PHE A 82 1.65 -12.36 2.93
CA PHE A 82 1.62 -12.04 4.34
C PHE A 82 2.64 -12.84 5.14
N VAL A 83 3.33 -12.16 6.05
CA VAL A 83 4.25 -12.77 7.03
C VAL A 83 3.68 -12.51 8.41
N ASP A 84 3.63 -13.53 9.26
CA ASP A 84 3.18 -13.34 10.64
C ASP A 84 4.22 -12.50 11.38
N CYS A 85 3.79 -11.42 12.01
CA CYS A 85 4.65 -10.59 12.86
C CYS A 85 5.38 -11.44 13.90
N TRP A 86 4.72 -12.47 14.44
CA TRP A 86 5.29 -13.33 15.46
C TRP A 86 6.42 -14.22 14.96
N ASP A 87 6.55 -14.42 13.64
CA ASP A 87 7.66 -15.16 13.03
C ASP A 87 8.94 -14.31 12.90
N LEU A 88 8.85 -12.99 13.10
CA LEU A 88 9.94 -12.03 12.91
C LEU A 88 10.48 -11.44 14.21
N VAL A 89 9.83 -11.72 15.34
CA VAL A 89 10.18 -11.15 16.64
C VAL A 89 10.85 -12.19 17.53
N SER A 90 11.78 -11.74 18.36
CA SER A 90 12.58 -12.62 19.21
C SER A 90 11.79 -13.19 20.39
N ASP A 91 10.91 -12.38 20.98
CA ASP A 91 10.02 -12.76 22.07
C ASP A 91 8.63 -12.14 21.83
N VAL A 92 7.67 -12.98 21.45
CA VAL A 92 6.29 -12.58 21.15
C VAL A 92 5.62 -11.95 22.38
N ASN A 93 5.84 -12.50 23.58
CA ASN A 93 5.16 -11.99 24.78
C ASN A 93 5.70 -10.61 25.15
N GLN A 94 7.02 -10.43 25.07
CA GLN A 94 7.64 -9.13 25.30
C GLN A 94 7.21 -8.11 24.24
N PHE A 95 7.21 -8.50 22.97
CA PHE A 95 6.75 -7.65 21.87
C PHE A 95 5.32 -7.15 22.14
N GLU A 96 4.39 -8.05 22.42
CA GLU A 96 2.99 -7.69 22.68
C GLU A 96 2.79 -6.86 23.96
N SER A 97 3.64 -7.07 24.98
CA SER A 97 3.66 -6.21 26.18
C SER A 97 4.14 -4.79 25.85
N ASP A 98 5.13 -4.66 24.97
CA ASP A 98 5.79 -3.39 24.70
C ASP A 98 5.07 -2.52 23.65
N VAL A 99 4.15 -3.09 22.86
CA VAL A 99 3.43 -2.36 21.80
C VAL A 99 2.83 -1.04 22.29
N HIS A 100 2.33 -0.98 23.53
CA HIS A 100 1.72 0.24 24.08
C HIS A 100 2.68 1.15 24.86
N THR A 101 3.87 0.65 25.21
CA THR A 101 4.85 1.37 26.04
C THR A 101 6.04 1.87 25.24
N VAL A 102 6.24 1.33 24.03
CA VAL A 102 7.31 1.72 23.10
C VAL A 102 7.17 3.17 22.62
N VAL A 103 5.94 3.66 22.54
CA VAL A 103 5.59 5.02 22.12
C VAL A 103 5.87 5.98 23.29
N ASP A 104 6.60 7.06 23.01
CA ASP A 104 6.98 8.06 24.01
C ASP A 104 5.76 8.63 24.76
N GLU A 105 5.90 8.84 26.07
CA GLU A 105 4.82 9.32 26.94
C GLU A 105 4.22 10.64 26.45
N SER A 106 5.04 11.57 25.97
CA SER A 106 4.57 12.83 25.40
C SER A 106 3.72 12.62 24.14
N VAL A 107 4.04 11.62 23.32
CA VAL A 107 3.26 11.26 22.14
C VAL A 107 1.94 10.61 22.57
N ASN A 108 1.97 9.67 23.52
CA ASN A 108 0.78 9.03 24.07
C ASN A 108 -0.21 10.03 24.67
N ASN A 109 0.28 11.00 25.45
CA ASN A 109 -0.59 12.04 26.03
C ASN A 109 -1.33 12.84 24.94
N ARG A 110 -0.62 13.21 23.87
CA ARG A 110 -1.22 13.93 22.73
C ARG A 110 -2.22 13.08 21.96
N ILE A 111 -1.94 11.79 21.77
CA ILE A 111 -2.89 10.85 21.17
C ILE A 111 -4.14 10.75 22.05
N GLY A 112 -3.99 10.68 23.37
CA GLY A 112 -5.10 10.69 24.32
C GLY A 112 -5.99 11.93 24.15
N ASP A 113 -5.39 13.12 24.17
CA ASP A 113 -6.09 14.39 23.97
C ASP A 113 -6.80 14.44 22.61
N PHE A 114 -6.12 13.98 21.54
CA PHE A 114 -6.70 13.88 20.21
C PHE A 114 -7.91 12.95 20.18
N CYS A 115 -7.83 11.76 20.78
CA CYS A 115 -8.94 10.80 20.77
C CYS A 115 -10.19 11.38 21.44
N HIS A 116 -10.03 12.12 22.55
CA HIS A 116 -11.14 12.83 23.18
C HIS A 116 -11.79 13.85 22.24
N GLN A 117 -10.97 14.65 21.54
CA GLN A 117 -11.47 15.65 20.59
C GLN A 117 -12.16 14.99 19.39
N GLU A 118 -11.58 13.92 18.84
CA GLU A 118 -12.10 13.24 17.66
C GLU A 118 -13.43 12.53 17.94
N ILE A 119 -13.57 11.87 19.10
CA ILE A 119 -14.83 11.25 19.50
C ILE A 119 -15.92 12.30 19.76
N ARG A 120 -15.59 13.47 20.30
CA ARG A 120 -16.55 14.60 20.40
C ARG A 120 -16.98 15.06 19.02
N ARG A 121 -16.03 15.27 18.10
CA ARG A 121 -16.28 15.71 16.73
C ARG A 121 -17.21 14.74 15.99
N ILE A 122 -16.94 13.43 16.06
CA ILE A 122 -17.75 12.39 15.41
C ILE A 122 -19.19 12.38 15.94
N ASN A 123 -19.36 12.60 17.25
CA ASN A 123 -20.67 12.63 17.90
C ASN A 123 -21.38 13.99 17.81
N GLY A 124 -20.75 15.01 17.19
CA GLY A 124 -21.32 16.36 17.11
C GLY A 124 -21.47 17.06 18.46
N LEU A 125 -20.56 16.77 19.40
CA LEU A 125 -20.55 17.33 20.75
C LEU A 125 -19.68 18.58 20.85
N ASP A 126 -20.00 19.45 21.83
CA ASP A 126 -19.17 20.59 22.19
C ASP A 126 -17.79 20.17 22.72
N ASP A 127 -16.79 21.04 22.59
CA ASP A 127 -15.37 20.76 22.88
C ASP A 127 -15.08 20.33 24.33
N ASP A 128 -15.92 20.73 25.28
CA ASP A 128 -15.81 20.42 26.71
C ASP A 128 -16.81 19.33 27.18
N SER A 129 -17.60 18.80 26.26
CA SER A 129 -18.59 17.77 26.58
C SER A 129 -17.94 16.43 26.87
N TYR A 130 -18.42 15.74 27.90
CA TYR A 130 -18.07 14.35 28.23
C TYR A 130 -19.25 13.39 27.94
N ALA A 131 -20.23 13.83 27.16
CA ALA A 131 -21.41 13.04 26.80
C ALA A 131 -21.14 12.02 25.67
N TYR A 132 -19.99 11.35 25.72
CA TYR A 132 -19.60 10.26 24.82
C TYR A 132 -19.26 9.00 25.62
N ASN A 133 -19.20 7.85 24.96
CA ASN A 133 -18.74 6.62 25.58
C ASN A 133 -17.20 6.63 25.72
N ILE A 134 -16.70 6.52 26.95
CA ILE A 134 -15.26 6.49 27.21
C ILE A 134 -14.57 5.29 26.57
N ASP A 135 -15.30 4.19 26.33
CA ASP A 135 -14.72 3.01 25.71
C ASP A 135 -14.39 3.26 24.22
N ASP A 136 -15.12 4.13 23.53
CA ASP A 136 -14.80 4.54 22.15
C ASP A 136 -13.47 5.31 22.10
N VAL A 137 -13.21 6.16 23.10
CA VAL A 137 -11.93 6.86 23.24
C VAL A 137 -10.79 5.88 23.50
N LYS A 138 -11.00 4.89 24.40
CA LYS A 138 -9.99 3.87 24.70
C LYS A 138 -9.70 2.99 23.50
N GLU A 139 -10.72 2.63 22.73
CA GLU A 139 -10.57 1.83 21.50
C GLU A 139 -9.73 2.60 20.48
N LEU A 140 -10.09 3.84 20.19
CA LEU A 140 -9.32 4.68 19.26
C LEU A 140 -7.88 4.88 19.75
N TYR A 141 -7.68 5.19 21.03
CA TYR A 141 -6.36 5.32 21.63
C TYR A 141 -5.53 4.03 21.47
N GLY A 142 -6.15 2.88 21.78
CA GLY A 142 -5.52 1.57 21.65
C GLY A 142 -5.09 1.28 20.23
N ASP A 143 -5.94 1.58 19.25
CA ASP A 143 -5.66 1.35 17.84
C ASP A 143 -4.55 2.25 17.29
N LEU A 144 -4.57 3.55 17.61
CA LEU A 144 -3.52 4.48 17.19
C LEU A 144 -2.17 4.12 17.83
N SER A 145 -2.17 3.79 19.12
CA SER A 145 -0.96 3.40 19.85
C SER A 145 -0.38 2.09 19.32
N THR A 146 -1.25 1.12 18.99
CA THR A 146 -0.85 -0.18 18.45
C THR A 146 -0.22 -0.04 17.07
N ASP A 147 -0.83 0.76 16.19
CA ASP A 147 -0.32 1.02 14.84
C ASP A 147 1.09 1.64 14.88
N LEU A 148 1.29 2.66 15.72
CA LEU A 148 2.61 3.25 15.96
C LEU A 148 3.60 2.27 16.58
N GLY A 149 3.17 1.57 17.63
CA GLY A 149 4.03 0.70 18.41
C GLY A 149 4.58 -0.49 17.63
N ILE A 150 3.74 -1.14 16.81
CA ILE A 150 4.17 -2.26 15.95
C ILE A 150 5.28 -1.81 14.99
N ASN A 151 5.09 -0.67 14.32
CA ASN A 151 6.08 -0.14 13.38
C ASN A 151 7.41 0.15 14.10
N GLN A 152 7.37 0.78 15.28
CA GLN A 152 8.59 1.08 16.06
C GLN A 152 9.30 -0.17 16.58
N LEU A 153 8.56 -1.16 17.07
CA LEU A 153 9.15 -2.40 17.60
C LEU A 153 9.77 -3.24 16.48
N LEU A 154 9.12 -3.37 15.32
CA LEU A 154 9.70 -4.07 14.17
C LEU A 154 11.01 -3.43 13.70
N LEU A 155 11.08 -2.08 13.71
CA LEU A 155 12.34 -1.37 13.42
C LEU A 155 13.42 -1.66 14.48
N ARG A 156 13.05 -1.77 15.77
CA ARG A 156 13.99 -2.14 16.86
C ARG A 156 14.49 -3.59 16.73
N GLU A 157 13.68 -4.49 16.20
CA GLU A 157 14.06 -5.87 15.85
C GLU A 157 14.95 -5.93 14.58
N GLY A 158 15.24 -4.78 13.95
CA GLY A 158 16.11 -4.70 12.77
C GLY A 158 15.42 -5.07 11.45
N VAL A 159 14.09 -5.10 11.41
CA VAL A 159 13.32 -5.37 10.21
C VAL A 159 13.39 -4.15 9.26
N GLU A 160 13.75 -4.39 8.00
CA GLU A 160 13.76 -3.36 6.95
C GLU A 160 12.33 -3.03 6.48
N LEU A 161 11.68 -2.16 7.25
CA LEU A 161 10.30 -1.72 7.12
C LEU A 161 10.22 -0.29 6.53
N VAL A 162 9.22 -0.05 5.68
CA VAL A 162 8.73 1.29 5.38
C VAL A 162 7.43 1.52 6.14
N PRO A 163 7.42 2.41 7.16
CA PRO A 163 6.19 2.72 7.88
C PRO A 163 5.15 3.35 6.96
N SER A 164 3.91 2.92 7.12
CA SER A 164 2.74 3.46 6.44
C SER A 164 1.59 3.51 7.43
N TYR A 165 1.10 4.72 7.68
CA TYR A 165 0.08 4.99 8.70
C TYR A 165 -1.22 5.46 8.03
N ALA A 166 -2.35 5.27 8.72
CA ALA A 166 -3.62 5.84 8.32
C ALA A 166 -3.66 7.37 8.56
N PRO A 167 -4.45 8.15 7.80
CA PRO A 167 -4.53 9.60 7.96
C PRO A 167 -4.84 10.08 9.39
N ILE A 168 -5.67 9.32 10.11
CA ILE A 168 -6.04 9.63 11.50
C ILE A 168 -4.83 9.61 12.45
N VAL A 169 -3.83 8.75 12.20
CA VAL A 169 -2.57 8.73 12.94
C VAL A 169 -1.79 10.02 12.67
N GLY A 170 -1.73 10.46 11.42
CA GLY A 170 -1.08 11.72 11.05
C GLY A 170 -1.72 12.94 11.71
N ARG A 171 -3.06 12.99 11.78
CA ARG A 171 -3.78 14.03 12.53
C ARG A 171 -3.49 13.98 14.03
N ALA A 172 -3.49 12.80 14.63
CA ALA A 172 -3.19 12.62 16.06
C ALA A 172 -1.78 13.12 16.43
N LEU A 173 -0.84 12.96 15.50
CA LEU A 173 0.53 13.43 15.66
C LEU A 173 0.72 14.90 15.26
N SER A 174 -0.37 15.64 14.98
CA SER A 174 -0.34 17.06 14.59
C SER A 174 0.62 17.38 13.44
N ASN A 175 0.85 16.42 12.53
CA ASN A 175 1.88 16.48 11.49
C ASN A 175 3.32 16.69 12.00
N GLU A 176 3.61 16.53 13.29
CA GLU A 176 4.95 16.69 13.87
C GLU A 176 5.89 15.58 13.38
N TYR A 177 5.34 14.39 13.17
CA TYR A 177 5.93 13.43 12.28
C TYR A 177 5.55 13.85 10.87
N SER A 178 6.29 14.78 10.26
CA SER A 178 6.41 14.78 8.81
C SER A 178 6.92 13.37 8.45
N HIS A 179 6.03 12.51 7.97
CA HIS A 179 6.24 11.07 7.93
C HIS A 179 7.53 10.79 7.15
N GLN A 180 8.55 10.22 7.81
CA GLN A 180 9.73 9.73 7.09
C GLN A 180 9.41 8.44 6.29
N GLY A 181 8.18 7.94 6.40
CA GLY A 181 7.63 6.80 5.66
C GLY A 181 6.73 7.21 4.50
N ILE A 182 6.30 6.23 3.72
CA ILE A 182 5.48 6.46 2.53
C ILE A 182 4.03 6.12 2.85
N GLU A 183 3.19 7.14 2.79
CA GLU A 183 1.75 7.03 3.00
C GLU A 183 1.10 6.38 1.78
N CYS A 184 1.05 5.05 1.77
CA CYS A 184 0.62 4.32 0.58
C CYS A 184 -0.82 4.62 0.18
N HIS A 185 -1.67 5.02 1.13
CA HIS A 185 -3.09 5.29 0.93
C HIS A 185 -3.33 6.56 0.09
N ASN A 186 -2.31 7.42 -0.03
CA ASN A 186 -2.32 8.59 -0.90
C ASN A 186 -1.80 8.28 -2.31
N LEU A 187 -1.25 7.08 -2.52
CA LEU A 187 -0.72 6.65 -3.81
C LEU A 187 -1.83 6.04 -4.67
N PHE A 188 -1.83 6.42 -5.95
CA PHE A 188 -2.66 5.85 -7.01
C PHE A 188 -4.16 6.05 -6.82
N ASN A 189 -4.56 7.20 -6.25
CA ASN A 189 -5.97 7.60 -6.09
C ASN A 189 -6.55 8.25 -7.37
N SER A 190 -5.92 8.04 -8.52
CA SER A 190 -6.35 8.61 -9.81
C SER A 190 -6.01 7.67 -10.96
N ASP A 191 -6.94 7.50 -11.90
CA ASP A 191 -6.84 6.60 -13.06
C ASP A 191 -5.90 7.08 -14.19
N ILE A 192 -5.10 8.12 -13.94
CA ILE A 192 -4.37 8.81 -15.00
C ILE A 192 -3.34 7.88 -15.65
N LEU A 193 -2.75 6.93 -14.91
CA LEU A 193 -1.68 6.07 -15.41
C LEU A 193 -1.71 4.64 -14.91
N VAL A 194 -1.86 4.46 -13.60
CA VAL A 194 -2.14 3.17 -12.96
C VAL A 194 -3.65 3.17 -12.66
N PRO A 195 -4.39 2.10 -12.99
CA PRO A 195 -5.79 2.00 -12.59
C PRO A 195 -5.94 2.18 -11.08
N ASP A 196 -7.10 2.69 -10.66
CA ASP A 196 -7.49 2.58 -9.26
C ASP A 196 -7.32 1.13 -8.79
N PHE A 197 -6.44 0.93 -7.79
CA PHE A 197 -6.17 -0.39 -7.28
C PHE A 197 -7.37 -1.02 -6.58
N ASP A 198 -8.36 -0.22 -6.20
CA ASP A 198 -9.62 -0.74 -5.69
C ASP A 198 -10.38 -1.49 -6.79
N ALA A 199 -10.19 -1.14 -8.06
CA ALA A 199 -10.80 -1.77 -9.22
C ALA A 199 -10.15 -3.10 -9.63
N LEU A 200 -8.87 -3.32 -9.31
CA LEU A 200 -8.18 -4.57 -9.64
C LEU A 200 -8.66 -5.72 -8.74
N SER A 201 -8.91 -6.89 -9.33
CA SER A 201 -9.15 -8.14 -8.60
C SER A 201 -7.88 -8.64 -7.92
N TRP A 202 -8.02 -9.49 -6.89
CA TRP A 202 -6.86 -10.11 -6.23
C TRP A 202 -6.04 -11.03 -7.16
N ASP A 203 -6.68 -11.65 -8.16
CA ASP A 203 -5.98 -12.47 -9.15
C ASP A 203 -5.06 -11.59 -10.02
N GLU A 204 -5.54 -10.42 -10.47
CA GLU A 204 -4.70 -9.44 -11.19
C GLU A 204 -3.55 -8.92 -10.32
N ILE A 205 -3.80 -8.64 -9.03
CA ILE A 205 -2.75 -8.24 -8.09
C ILE A 205 -1.66 -9.32 -7.98
N ILE A 206 -2.05 -10.59 -7.92
CA ILE A 206 -1.14 -11.73 -7.83
C ILE A 206 -0.33 -11.90 -9.12
N ASP A 207 -0.97 -11.74 -10.28
CA ASP A 207 -0.30 -11.83 -11.58
C ASP A 207 0.71 -10.69 -11.74
N LEU A 208 0.32 -9.45 -11.38
CA LEU A 208 1.21 -8.30 -11.38
C LEU A 208 2.38 -8.44 -10.41
N ARG A 209 2.18 -9.08 -9.25
CA ARG A 209 3.28 -9.42 -8.33
C ARG A 209 4.32 -10.34 -8.94
N SER A 210 3.95 -11.12 -9.94
CA SER A 210 4.85 -12.01 -10.68
C SER A 210 5.49 -11.35 -11.90
N ASP A 211 5.14 -10.09 -12.21
CA ASP A 211 5.70 -9.38 -13.35
C ASP A 211 7.19 -9.08 -13.15
N LYS A 212 8.00 -9.40 -14.16
CA LYS A 212 9.46 -9.23 -14.12
C LYS A 212 9.93 -7.77 -13.92
N TYR A 213 9.06 -6.79 -14.13
CA TYR A 213 9.34 -5.37 -14.00
C TYR A 213 8.84 -4.76 -12.68
N ILE A 214 8.21 -5.53 -11.79
CA ILE A 214 7.64 -5.01 -10.53
C ILE A 214 8.67 -4.29 -9.67
N HIS A 215 9.90 -4.80 -9.58
CA HIS A 215 10.96 -4.15 -8.80
C HIS A 215 11.38 -2.81 -9.39
N ALA A 216 11.39 -2.68 -10.73
CA ALA A 216 11.69 -1.42 -11.40
C ALA A 216 10.58 -0.39 -11.16
N PHE A 217 9.32 -0.83 -11.18
CA PHE A 217 8.17 0.00 -10.81
C PHE A 217 8.25 0.48 -9.35
N ARG A 218 8.37 -0.45 -8.40
CA ARG A 218 8.51 -0.16 -6.96
C ARG A 218 9.60 0.88 -6.73
N LYS A 219 10.79 0.67 -7.29
CA LYS A 219 11.91 1.59 -7.14
C LYS A 219 11.55 3.02 -7.57
N VAL A 220 10.95 3.19 -8.74
CA VAL A 220 10.55 4.52 -9.23
C VAL A 220 9.52 5.16 -8.32
N VAL A 221 8.52 4.40 -7.84
CA VAL A 221 7.50 4.92 -6.90
C VAL A 221 8.16 5.38 -5.60
N PHE A 222 9.01 4.55 -5.01
CA PHE A 222 9.72 4.87 -3.76
C PHE A 222 10.66 6.08 -3.92
N ASP A 223 11.37 6.20 -5.05
CA ASP A 223 12.26 7.33 -5.32
C ASP A 223 11.49 8.64 -5.49
N LEU A 224 10.32 8.60 -6.15
CA LEU A 224 9.46 9.76 -6.34
C LEU A 224 8.78 10.19 -5.03
N ALA A 225 8.29 9.23 -4.23
CA ALA A 225 7.62 9.50 -2.97
C ALA A 225 8.51 10.19 -1.92
N ARG A 226 9.82 9.96 -1.97
CA ARG A 226 10.78 10.67 -1.08
C ARG A 226 10.95 12.15 -1.44
N SER A 227 10.63 12.54 -2.67
CA SER A 227 11.03 13.83 -3.24
C SER A 227 9.85 14.70 -3.65
N ASN A 228 8.64 14.14 -3.69
CA ASN A 228 7.44 14.81 -4.21
C ASN A 228 6.25 14.54 -3.30
N PRO A 229 5.51 15.59 -2.88
CA PRO A 229 4.27 15.43 -2.13
C PRO A 229 3.14 14.82 -2.98
N ASP A 230 3.14 15.05 -4.31
CA ASP A 230 2.22 14.40 -5.25
C ASP A 230 2.97 13.36 -6.10
N VAL A 231 2.92 12.12 -5.64
CA VAL A 231 3.59 11.00 -6.33
C VAL A 231 2.89 10.63 -7.62
N ASN A 232 1.58 10.86 -7.73
CA ASN A 232 0.81 10.50 -8.92
C ASN A 232 1.21 11.39 -10.10
N GLU A 233 1.21 12.71 -9.90
CA GLU A 233 1.67 13.65 -10.93
C GLU A 233 3.15 13.41 -11.29
N ALA A 234 3.99 13.20 -10.29
CA ALA A 234 5.41 12.94 -10.51
C ALA A 234 5.65 11.64 -11.31
N LEU A 235 4.90 10.58 -11.01
CA LEU A 235 4.95 9.33 -11.76
C LEU A 235 4.45 9.52 -13.19
N VAL A 236 3.41 10.34 -13.38
CA VAL A 236 2.89 10.68 -14.70
C VAL A 236 3.94 11.32 -15.58
N ASN A 237 4.56 12.38 -15.06
CA ASN A 237 5.61 13.09 -15.77
C ASN A 237 6.81 12.19 -16.05
N LYS A 238 7.17 11.32 -15.09
CA LYS A 238 8.28 10.37 -15.24
C LYS A 238 8.03 9.35 -16.34
N VAL A 239 6.86 8.69 -16.34
CA VAL A 239 6.51 7.68 -17.34
C VAL A 239 6.42 8.29 -18.73
N GLN A 240 5.81 9.47 -18.87
CA GLN A 240 5.74 10.17 -20.15
C GLN A 240 7.14 10.53 -20.67
N SER A 241 7.99 11.13 -19.82
CA SER A 241 9.38 11.44 -20.16
C SER A 241 10.13 10.20 -20.65
N ASP A 242 10.04 9.10 -19.91
CA ASP A 242 10.81 7.90 -20.20
C ASP A 242 10.28 7.14 -21.42
N LEU A 243 8.97 7.19 -21.68
CA LEU A 243 8.39 6.72 -22.93
C LEU A 243 8.93 7.50 -24.13
N TRP A 244 8.98 8.83 -24.05
CA TRP A 244 9.56 9.67 -25.12
C TRP A 244 11.05 9.39 -25.35
N LYS A 245 11.81 9.17 -24.27
CA LYS A 245 13.22 8.76 -24.38
C LYS A 245 13.35 7.42 -25.07
N LEU A 246 12.58 6.42 -24.65
CA LEU A 246 12.54 5.09 -25.26
C LEU A 246 12.28 5.17 -26.78
N VAL A 247 11.37 6.06 -27.19
CA VAL A 247 11.00 6.31 -28.58
C VAL A 247 12.11 7.03 -29.35
N SER A 248 12.75 8.02 -28.74
CA SER A 248 13.88 8.73 -29.36
C SER A 248 15.12 7.85 -29.54
N GLU A 249 15.31 6.87 -28.65
CA GLU A 249 16.38 5.88 -28.72
C GLU A 249 16.08 4.75 -29.72
N SER A 250 14.85 4.66 -30.23
CA SER A 250 14.46 3.68 -31.25
C SER A 250 14.65 4.20 -32.69
N LYS A 251 14.80 3.28 -33.65
CA LYS A 251 15.14 3.58 -35.06
C LYS A 251 14.14 4.58 -35.71
N PRO A 252 14.59 5.40 -36.70
CA PRO A 252 13.81 6.49 -37.30
C PRO A 252 12.40 6.12 -37.82
N ASN A 253 12.22 4.86 -38.26
CA ASN A 253 10.94 4.38 -38.78
C ASN A 253 9.87 4.24 -37.69
N ILE A 254 10.27 4.01 -36.43
CA ILE A 254 9.36 3.88 -35.28
C ILE A 254 8.86 5.27 -34.86
N LEU A 255 9.77 6.25 -34.83
CA LEU A 255 9.45 7.67 -34.59
C LEU A 255 8.35 8.17 -35.53
N LYS A 256 8.39 7.77 -36.81
CA LYS A 256 7.39 8.16 -37.82
C LYS A 256 6.01 7.58 -37.53
N THR A 257 5.91 6.28 -37.25
CA THR A 257 4.66 5.60 -36.86
C THR A 257 4.09 6.19 -35.57
N PHE A 258 4.97 6.47 -34.60
CA PHE A 258 4.64 7.07 -33.32
C PHE A 258 4.03 8.47 -33.47
N LEU A 259 4.68 9.36 -34.23
CA LEU A 259 4.22 10.73 -34.44
C LEU A 259 2.86 10.78 -35.17
N THR A 260 2.60 9.86 -36.11
CA THR A 260 1.29 9.75 -36.77
C THR A 260 0.17 9.24 -35.86
N GLY A 261 0.47 8.39 -34.88
CA GLY A 261 -0.52 7.92 -33.90
C GLY A 261 -0.86 8.97 -32.85
N PHE A 262 0.13 9.76 -32.43
CA PHE A 262 0.01 10.72 -31.33
C PHE A 262 -0.58 12.08 -31.74
N LEU A 263 -0.27 12.57 -32.95
CA LEU A 263 -0.82 13.85 -33.44
C LEU A 263 -2.26 13.72 -33.97
N GLY A 264 -2.78 12.50 -34.12
CA GLY A 264 -4.08 12.23 -34.74
C GLY A 264 -5.28 12.20 -33.78
N ASN A 265 -5.07 11.96 -32.48
CA ASN A 265 -6.17 11.77 -31.51
C ASN A 265 -5.83 12.36 -30.14
N LEU A 266 -6.42 13.53 -29.84
CA LEU A 266 -6.68 13.98 -28.47
C LEU A 266 -8.20 14.12 -28.37
N PRO A 267 -8.88 13.28 -27.57
CA PRO A 267 -8.75 13.31 -26.10
C PRO A 267 -8.57 11.93 -25.42
N SER A 268 -8.02 11.93 -24.19
CA SER A 268 -7.81 10.80 -23.25
C SER A 268 -6.50 9.99 -23.41
N PRO A 269 -5.86 9.50 -22.32
CA PRO A 269 -4.45 9.12 -22.28
C PRO A 269 -4.26 7.73 -22.88
N THR A 270 -4.20 7.64 -24.20
CA THR A 270 -3.76 6.43 -24.88
C THR A 270 -2.24 6.38 -24.82
N ILE A 271 -1.74 5.76 -23.76
CA ILE A 271 -0.33 5.44 -23.63
C ILE A 271 -0.01 4.37 -24.68
N LEU A 272 1.04 4.62 -25.45
CA LEU A 272 1.46 3.76 -26.55
C LEU A 272 1.89 2.40 -26.04
N ASN A 273 1.57 1.33 -26.77
CA ASN A 273 1.98 -0.03 -26.46
C ASN A 273 3.52 -0.15 -26.47
N PRO A 274 4.19 -0.14 -25.30
CA PRO A 274 5.64 -0.15 -25.24
C PRO A 274 6.16 -1.55 -25.47
N ILE A 275 5.35 -2.61 -25.33
CA ILE A 275 5.79 -4.01 -25.54
C ILE A 275 6.33 -4.19 -26.96
N GLY A 276 5.63 -3.60 -27.95
CA GLY A 276 6.10 -3.60 -29.35
C GLY A 276 7.37 -2.77 -29.58
N ILE A 277 7.59 -1.72 -28.79
CA ILE A 277 8.78 -0.86 -28.84
C ILE A 277 9.97 -1.57 -28.15
N GLY A 278 9.72 -2.18 -26.99
CA GLY A 278 10.69 -2.89 -26.17
C GLY A 278 11.23 -4.15 -26.84
N SER A 279 10.38 -4.91 -27.55
CA SER A 279 10.84 -6.08 -28.31
C SER A 279 11.81 -5.69 -29.44
N LEU A 280 11.56 -4.57 -30.13
CA LEU A 280 12.44 -4.04 -31.18
C LEU A 280 13.74 -3.41 -30.63
N ILE A 281 13.71 -2.87 -29.41
CA ILE A 281 14.90 -2.30 -28.75
C ILE A 281 15.73 -3.39 -28.06
N LYS A 282 15.14 -4.52 -27.66
CA LYS A 282 15.87 -5.67 -27.09
C LYS A 282 16.97 -6.19 -28.03
N ASP A 283 16.79 -6.03 -29.35
CA ASP A 283 17.80 -6.37 -30.36
C ASP A 283 19.01 -5.41 -30.37
N THR A 284 18.87 -4.21 -29.80
CA THR A 284 19.89 -3.14 -29.80
C THR A 284 20.49 -2.88 -28.41
N TYR A 285 19.77 -3.21 -27.34
CA TYR A 285 20.16 -2.95 -25.95
C TYR A 285 20.27 -4.24 -25.14
N LYS A 286 21.26 -4.31 -24.24
CA LYS A 286 21.30 -5.37 -23.23
C LYS A 286 20.04 -5.30 -22.34
N GLU A 287 19.37 -6.42 -22.15
CA GLU A 287 18.12 -6.57 -21.38
C GLU A 287 18.16 -5.88 -20.00
N ASN A 288 19.31 -5.94 -19.31
CA ASN A 288 19.50 -5.25 -18.01
C ASN A 288 19.40 -3.72 -18.10
N LYS A 289 19.89 -3.10 -19.17
CA LYS A 289 19.83 -1.63 -19.34
C LYS A 289 18.40 -1.19 -19.65
N LEU A 290 17.66 -2.01 -20.40
CA LEU A 290 16.25 -1.77 -20.70
C LEU A 290 15.38 -1.89 -19.44
N ASN A 291 15.59 -2.94 -18.64
CA ASN A 291 14.89 -3.13 -17.37
C ASN A 291 15.17 -1.97 -16.39
N ASN A 292 16.44 -1.62 -16.18
CA ASN A 292 16.84 -0.58 -15.24
C ASN A 292 16.29 0.81 -15.61
N ASN A 293 16.22 1.13 -16.90
CA ASN A 293 15.82 2.47 -17.34
C ASN A 293 14.31 2.58 -17.57
N TYR A 294 13.67 1.50 -18.04
CA TYR A 294 12.32 1.56 -18.60
C TYR A 294 11.37 0.48 -18.07
N GLY A 295 11.81 -0.39 -17.15
CA GLY A 295 10.99 -1.47 -16.57
C GLY A 295 9.65 -0.96 -16.03
N HIS A 296 9.66 0.16 -15.30
CA HIS A 296 8.44 0.77 -14.76
C HIS A 296 7.41 1.16 -15.85
N VAL A 297 7.86 1.59 -17.04
CA VAL A 297 6.96 1.90 -18.17
C VAL A 297 6.26 0.64 -18.67
N PHE A 298 6.99 -0.48 -18.78
CA PHE A 298 6.42 -1.75 -19.19
C PHE A 298 5.45 -2.32 -18.14
N PHE A 299 5.80 -2.21 -16.86
CA PHE A 299 4.93 -2.65 -15.76
C PHE A 299 3.57 -1.94 -15.79
N ILE A 300 3.58 -0.60 -15.84
CA ILE A 300 2.33 0.20 -15.82
C ILE A 300 1.46 -0.11 -17.05
N GLN A 301 2.08 -0.44 -18.17
CA GLN A 301 1.36 -0.85 -19.38
C GLN A 301 0.80 -2.26 -19.30
N GLY A 302 1.50 -3.18 -18.63
CA GLY A 302 0.96 -4.50 -18.28
C GLY A 302 -0.33 -4.37 -17.46
N ILE A 303 -0.36 -3.46 -16.48
CA ILE A 303 -1.56 -3.22 -15.67
C ILE A 303 -2.75 -2.83 -16.56
N ARG A 304 -2.58 -1.87 -17.48
CA ARG A 304 -3.66 -1.44 -18.38
C ARG A 304 -4.08 -2.48 -19.42
N GLY A 305 -3.16 -3.34 -19.85
CA GLY A 305 -3.48 -4.43 -20.78
C GLY A 305 -4.26 -5.58 -20.15
N SER A 306 -4.34 -5.63 -18.82
CA SER A 306 -5.14 -6.61 -18.07
C SER A 306 -6.64 -6.32 -18.16
N GLU A 307 -7.02 -5.09 -18.52
CA GLU A 307 -8.41 -4.62 -18.55
C GLU A 307 -9.16 -4.96 -19.87
N SER A 308 -8.53 -5.68 -20.80
CA SER A 308 -9.08 -6.01 -22.13
C SER A 308 -9.15 -7.50 -22.40
#